data_AF-A0A954UR97-F1
#
_entry.id   AF-A0A954UR97-F1
#
_cell.length_a   1.000
_cell.length_b   1.000
_cell.length_c   1.000
_cell.angle_alpha   90.00
_cell.angle_beta   90.00
_cell.angle_gamma   90.00
#
_symmetry.space_group_name_H-M   'P 1'
#
loop_
_entity.id
_entity.type
_entity.pdbx_description
1 polymer ?
#
loop_
_entity_poly.entity_id
_entity_poly.type
_entity_poly.pdbx_seq_one_letter_code
_entity_poly.pdbx_strand_id
1 'polypeptide(L)'
;DNFAGCLLMPRKLIYAAWAEFRSDDQAVAISELREQYSDLLAVDPFMYRGKIMTDTSDKENAIKEEFCRPLASRFQVSPEAMRIRLEKLELIVKEKSAMLF
;
A
#
# COMPACT_ATOMS: atom_id res chain seq x y z
N ASP A 1 6.21 -17.91 6.88
CA ASP A 1 5.20 -17.51 5.87
C ASP A 1 5.67 -16.85 4.58
N ASN A 2 6.94 -16.46 4.41
CA ASN A 2 7.40 -15.73 3.20
C ASN A 2 7.24 -16.52 1.87
N PHE A 3 7.16 -17.85 1.92
CA PHE A 3 7.07 -18.70 0.73
C PHE A 3 5.64 -18.82 0.18
N ALA A 4 4.63 -18.97 1.06
CA ALA A 4 3.21 -18.99 0.66
C ALA A 4 2.78 -17.65 0.06
N GLY A 5 3.27 -16.53 0.62
CA GLY A 5 3.07 -15.20 0.05
C GLY A 5 3.66 -15.03 -1.35
N CYS A 6 4.82 -15.62 -1.65
CA CYS A 6 5.40 -15.59 -2.99
C CYS A 6 4.66 -16.49 -4.01
N LEU A 7 4.06 -17.59 -3.57
CA LEU A 7 3.24 -18.45 -4.42
C LEU A 7 1.90 -17.79 -4.79
N LEU A 8 1.28 -17.11 -3.83
CA LEU A 8 -0.01 -16.42 -3.98
C LEU A 8 0.12 -15.07 -4.67
N MET A 9 1.27 -14.39 -4.50
CA MET A 9 1.55 -13.07 -5.07
C MET A 9 2.83 -13.06 -5.93
N PRO A 10 2.78 -13.71 -7.11
CA PRO A 10 3.90 -13.69 -8.03
C PRO A 10 4.08 -12.28 -8.61
N ARG A 11 5.34 -11.85 -8.71
CA ARG A 11 5.75 -10.50 -9.13
C ARG A 11 5.03 -10.02 -10.39
N LYS A 12 4.97 -10.88 -11.42
CA LYS A 12 4.34 -10.58 -12.71
C LYS A 12 2.84 -10.26 -12.60
N LEU A 13 2.11 -11.00 -11.76
CA LEU A 13 0.67 -10.75 -11.59
C LEU A 13 0.42 -9.48 -10.80
N ILE A 14 1.26 -9.15 -9.81
CA ILE A 14 1.17 -7.88 -9.10
C ILE A 14 1.38 -6.71 -10.06
N TYR A 15 2.42 -6.71 -10.91
CA TYR A 15 2.63 -5.63 -11.88
C TYR A 15 1.47 -5.51 -12.87
N ALA A 16 0.93 -6.62 -13.38
CA ALA A 16 -0.24 -6.59 -14.26
C ALA A 16 -1.47 -5.99 -13.56
N ALA A 17 -1.77 -6.45 -12.35
CA ALA A 17 -2.91 -5.94 -11.58
C ALA A 17 -2.69 -4.49 -11.12
N TRP A 18 -1.44 -4.09 -10.89
CA TRP A 18 -1.05 -2.71 -10.57
C TRP A 18 -1.26 -1.79 -11.77
N ALA A 19 -0.79 -2.19 -12.95
CA ALA A 19 -1.00 -1.46 -14.19
C ALA A 19 -2.49 -1.30 -14.51
N GLU A 20 -3.32 -2.32 -14.27
CA GLU A 20 -4.78 -2.19 -14.40
C GLU A 20 -5.38 -1.24 -13.35
N PHE A 21 -4.90 -1.30 -12.11
CA PHE A 21 -5.45 -0.51 -11.00
C PHE A 21 -5.12 0.98 -11.10
N ARG A 22 -3.89 1.32 -11.50
CA ARG A 22 -3.40 2.69 -11.60
C ARG A 22 -3.49 3.25 -13.03
N SER A 23 -3.77 2.41 -14.03
CA SER A 23 -3.54 2.71 -15.46
C SER A 23 -2.12 3.19 -15.75
N ASP A 24 -1.18 2.92 -14.84
CA ASP A 24 0.18 3.45 -14.83
C ASP A 24 1.09 2.47 -14.07
N ASP A 25 2.34 2.30 -14.54
CA ASP A 25 3.33 1.38 -13.99
C ASP A 25 4.22 2.05 -12.91
N GLN A 26 4.04 3.35 -12.64
CA GLN A 26 4.94 4.07 -11.75
C GLN A 26 4.71 3.71 -10.28
N ALA A 27 5.80 3.81 -9.52
CA ALA A 27 5.77 3.73 -8.08
C ALA A 27 4.99 4.91 -7.47
N VAL A 28 4.27 4.61 -6.40
CA VAL A 28 3.46 5.56 -5.65
C VAL A 28 4.19 6.01 -4.40
N ALA A 29 4.33 7.33 -4.26
CA ALA A 29 4.84 7.91 -3.03
C ALA A 29 3.77 7.89 -1.94
N ILE A 30 4.17 7.59 -0.70
CA ILE A 30 3.28 7.72 0.47
C ILE A 30 2.75 9.15 0.58
N SER A 31 3.54 10.17 0.25
CA SER A 31 3.10 11.57 0.27
C SER A 31 1.87 11.81 -0.61
N GLU A 32 1.83 11.22 -1.80
CA GLU A 32 0.69 11.32 -2.72
C GLU A 32 -0.55 10.64 -2.15
N LEU A 33 -0.37 9.45 -1.57
CA LEU A 33 -1.47 8.74 -0.89
C LEU A 33 -1.93 9.51 0.34
N ARG A 34 -1.01 10.15 1.06
CA ARG A 34 -1.34 10.98 2.21
C ARG A 34 -2.21 12.14 1.77
N GLU A 35 -1.88 12.87 0.72
CA GLU A 35 -2.74 13.95 0.23
C GLU A 35 -4.12 13.45 -0.22
N GLN A 36 -4.16 12.32 -0.93
CA GLN A 36 -5.40 11.73 -1.44
C GLN A 36 -6.33 11.20 -0.33
N TYR A 37 -5.77 10.63 0.74
CA TYR A 37 -6.51 10.01 1.85
C TYR A 37 -6.47 10.84 3.15
N SER A 38 -5.82 12.01 3.15
CA SER A 38 -5.74 12.90 4.31
C SER A 38 -7.12 13.36 4.75
N ASP A 39 -8.02 13.59 3.80
CA ASP A 39 -9.38 14.03 4.06
C ASP A 39 -10.21 12.92 4.75
N LEU A 40 -10.04 11.67 4.30
CA LEU A 40 -10.68 10.49 4.88
C LEU A 40 -10.20 10.18 6.31
N LEU A 41 -8.91 10.36 6.60
CA LEU A 41 -8.33 10.09 7.91
C LEU A 41 -8.42 11.25 8.90
N ALA A 42 -8.74 12.46 8.44
CA ALA A 42 -8.98 13.59 9.32
C ALA A 42 -10.26 13.42 10.16
N VAL A 43 -11.20 12.59 9.70
CA VAL A 43 -12.52 12.43 10.31
C VAL A 43 -12.47 11.58 11.60
N ASP A 44 -11.57 10.60 11.71
CA ASP A 44 -11.43 9.80 12.93
C ASP A 44 -10.00 9.22 13.12
N PRO A 45 -9.01 10.04 13.49
CA PRO A 45 -7.62 9.62 13.59
C PRO A 45 -7.31 8.71 14.79
N PHE A 46 -8.28 8.44 15.67
CA PHE A 46 -8.05 7.75 16.94
C PHE A 46 -8.38 6.25 16.90
N MET A 47 -9.20 5.78 15.95
CA MET A 47 -9.63 4.38 15.90
C MET A 47 -9.70 3.84 14.47
N TYR A 48 -8.59 3.28 14.00
CA TYR A 48 -8.61 2.45 12.78
C TYR A 48 -8.40 0.98 13.18
N ARG A 49 -9.38 0.13 12.84
CA ARG A 49 -9.34 -1.32 13.09
C ARG A 49 -9.13 -1.72 14.57
N GLY A 50 -9.56 -0.87 15.51
CA GLY A 50 -9.46 -1.11 16.96
C GLY A 50 -8.09 -0.78 17.58
N LYS A 51 -7.17 -0.16 16.84
CA LYS A 51 -5.85 0.26 17.32
C LYS A 51 -5.79 1.79 17.41
N ILE A 52 -5.19 2.29 18.50
CA ILE A 52 -4.94 3.74 18.66
C ILE A 52 -3.77 4.12 17.76
N MET A 53 -4.01 5.02 16.81
CA MET A 53 -2.97 5.54 15.91
C MET A 53 -2.30 6.76 16.52
N THR A 54 -1.36 6.51 17.43
CA THR A 54 -0.57 7.58 18.06
C THR A 54 0.58 8.05 17.17
N ASP A 55 1.08 7.21 16.28
CA ASP A 55 2.26 7.51 15.45
C ASP A 55 1.88 7.87 14.01
N THR A 56 2.64 8.78 13.40
CA THR A 56 2.53 9.11 11.98
C THR A 56 2.71 7.87 11.11
N SER A 57 3.61 6.96 11.50
CA SER A 57 3.85 5.69 10.78
C SER A 57 2.61 4.80 10.82
N ASP A 58 1.87 4.71 11.93
CA ASP A 58 0.64 3.91 12.01
C ASP A 58 -0.45 4.48 11.07
N LYS A 59 -0.55 5.81 10.96
CA LYS A 59 -1.46 6.44 10.00
C LYS A 59 -1.05 6.12 8.56
N GLU A 60 0.24 6.25 8.22
CA GLU A 60 0.75 5.89 6.89
C GLU A 60 0.52 4.41 6.56
N ASN A 61 0.67 3.54 7.56
CA ASN A 61 0.43 2.11 7.43
C ASN A 61 -1.02 1.83 7.05
N ALA A 62 -1.98 2.50 7.71
CA ALA A 62 -3.38 2.35 7.40
C ALA A 62 -3.77 2.92 6.04
N ILE A 63 -3.20 4.07 5.63
CA ILE A 63 -3.39 4.60 4.26
C ILE A 63 -2.95 3.56 3.23
N LYS A 64 -1.75 3.00 3.42
CA LYS A 64 -1.23 1.96 2.54
C LYS A 64 -2.14 0.75 2.53
N GLU A 65 -2.59 0.27 3.69
CA GLU A 65 -3.49 -0.88 3.79
C GLU A 65 -4.82 -0.62 3.08
N GLU A 66 -5.39 0.58 3.23
CA GLU A 66 -6.65 0.97 2.60
C GLU A 66 -6.51 1.07 1.08
N PHE A 67 -5.41 1.67 0.62
CA PHE A 67 -5.05 1.74 -0.81
C PHE A 67 -4.82 0.35 -1.40
N CYS A 68 -4.15 -0.54 -0.66
CA CYS A 68 -3.89 -1.91 -1.09
C CYS A 68 -5.10 -2.83 -0.92
N ARG A 69 -6.14 -2.42 -0.19
CA ARG A 69 -7.33 -3.24 0.11
C ARG A 69 -8.04 -3.81 -1.13
N PRO A 70 -8.35 -3.02 -2.19
CA PRO A 70 -8.97 -3.57 -3.40
C PRO A 70 -8.06 -4.59 -4.09
N LEU A 71 -6.76 -4.32 -4.15
CA LEU A 71 -5.78 -5.24 -4.71
C LEU A 71 -5.69 -6.51 -3.85
N ALA A 72 -5.66 -6.38 -2.52
CA ALA A 72 -5.53 -7.49 -1.58
C ALA A 72 -6.76 -8.41 -1.65
N SER A 73 -7.95 -7.83 -1.79
CA SER A 73 -9.19 -8.56 -2.03
C SER A 73 -9.13 -9.36 -3.35
N ARG A 74 -8.58 -8.77 -4.41
CA ARG A 74 -8.43 -9.44 -5.73
C ARG A 74 -7.52 -10.66 -5.67
N PHE A 75 -6.47 -10.61 -4.84
CA PHE A 75 -5.55 -11.74 -4.62
C PHE A 75 -5.94 -12.62 -3.42
N GLN A 76 -7.06 -12.33 -2.74
CA GLN A 76 -7.51 -13.00 -1.52
C GLN A 76 -6.45 -13.06 -0.40
N VAL A 77 -5.69 -11.98 -0.23
CA VAL A 77 -4.65 -11.84 0.81
C VAL A 77 -4.99 -10.73 1.80
N SER A 78 -4.33 -10.76 2.96
CA SER A 78 -4.43 -9.66 3.92
C SER A 78 -3.83 -8.37 3.35
N PRO A 79 -4.45 -7.20 3.57
CA PRO A 79 -3.94 -5.90 3.11
C PRO A 79 -2.53 -5.61 3.64
N GLU A 80 -2.22 -6.02 4.86
CA GLU A 80 -0.87 -5.94 5.44
C GLU A 80 0.15 -6.78 4.65
N ALA A 81 -0.20 -8.01 4.27
CA ALA A 81 0.68 -8.87 3.49
C ALA A 81 0.93 -8.30 2.10
N MET A 82 -0.10 -7.74 1.47
CA MET A 82 0.01 -7.08 0.18
C MET A 82 0.86 -5.82 0.26
N ARG A 83 0.66 -4.99 1.29
CA ARG A 83 1.48 -3.82 1.54
C ARG A 83 2.96 -4.19 1.66
N ILE A 84 3.30 -5.16 2.53
CA ILE A 84 4.70 -5.63 2.69
C ILE A 84 5.26 -6.08 1.35
N ARG A 85 4.45 -6.76 0.54
CA ARG A 85 4.85 -7.21 -0.79
C ARG A 85 5.11 -6.06 -1.76
N LEU A 86 4.28 -5.03 -1.76
CA LEU A 86 4.42 -3.85 -2.60
C LEU A 86 5.59 -2.97 -2.18
N GLU A 87 5.83 -2.82 -0.87
CA GLU A 87 7.04 -2.16 -0.34
C GLU A 87 8.30 -2.92 -0.77
N LYS A 88 8.29 -4.25 -0.72
CA LYS A 88 9.40 -5.09 -1.20
C LYS A 88 9.59 -5.04 -2.72
N LEU A 89 8.55 -4.70 -3.47
CA LEU A 89 8.58 -4.55 -4.92
C LEU A 89 8.89 -3.11 -5.36
N GLU A 90 9.11 -2.20 -4.41
CA GLU A 90 9.39 -0.77 -4.64
C GLU A 90 8.26 -0.06 -5.42
N LEU A 91 7.06 -0.63 -5.38
CA LEU A 91 5.84 -0.05 -5.97
C LEU A 91 5.21 1.01 -5.06
N ILE A 92 5.43 0.88 -3.75
CA ILE A 92 5.09 1.89 -2.75
C ILE A 92 6.41 2.39 -2.15
N VAL A 93 6.76 3.62 -2.46
CA VAL A 93 7.98 4.27 -1.98
C VAL A 93 7.63 5.30 -0.91
N LYS A 94 8.44 5.39 0.16
CA LYS A 94 8.22 6.41 1.19
C LYS A 94 8.36 7.82 0.63
N GLU A 95 9.30 7.97 -0.29
CA GLU A 95 9.60 9.20 -0.99
C GLU A 95 9.76 8.80 -2.46
N LYS A 96 9.13 9.53 -3.40
CA LYS A 96 9.53 9.45 -4.81
C LYS A 96 10.95 10.04 -4.84
N SER A 97 11.95 9.21 -4.54
CA SER A 97 13.32 9.61 -4.74
C SER A 97 13.46 9.74 -6.24
N ALA A 98 13.35 10.98 -6.71
CA ALA A 98 13.78 11.38 -8.02
C ALA A 98 15.30 11.18 -8.05
N MET A 99 15.72 9.93 -8.18
CA MET A 99 17.06 9.62 -8.63
C MET A 99 17.10 9.97 -10.12
N LEU A 100 17.17 11.28 -10.38
CA LEU A 100 17.94 11.80 -11.51
C LEU A 100 19.36 11.29 -11.32
N PHE A 101 19.72 10.23 -12.03
CA PHE A 101 21.11 9.94 -12.38
C PHE A 101 21.15 9.55 -13.86
#